data_AF-A0A7W1PZ75-F1
#
_entry.id   AF-A0A7W1PZ75-F1
#
_cell.length_a   1.000
_cell.length_b   1.000
_cell.length_c   1.000
_cell.angle_alpha   90.00
_cell.angle_beta   90.00
_cell.angle_gamma   90.00
#
_symmetry.space_group_name_H-M   'P 1'
#
loop_
_entity.id
_entity.type
_entity.pdbx_description
1 polymer ?
#
loop_
_entity_poly.entity_id
_entity_poly.type
_entity_poly.pdbx_seq_one_letter_code
_entity_poly.pdbx_strand_id
1 'polypeptide(L)'
;MSPAVVRIVRVGMWLMAFALAVLVLASTGFAVALFLFVPAAAALAGMLVWLRHRPVPRATPPTLPVDEAPLRGLSNAQLSRAWQTSYVELAAARDAVTLARLCALRRQQLDEIERRDPTAFGRWINSGYWVRGDSAPFLGT
;
A
#
# COMPACT_ATOMS: atom_id res chain seq x y z
N MET A 1 -63.32 -32.51 22.89
CA MET A 1 -62.63 -31.36 22.26
C MET A 1 -63.53 -30.79 21.17
N SER A 2 -63.77 -29.48 21.16
CA SER A 2 -64.62 -28.87 20.13
C SER A 2 -63.89 -28.81 18.79
N PRO A 3 -64.60 -28.91 17.65
CA PRO A 3 -64.00 -28.82 16.31
C PRO A 3 -63.28 -27.48 16.07
N ALA A 4 -63.62 -26.42 16.82
CA ALA A 4 -62.93 -25.14 16.79
C ALA A 4 -61.50 -25.22 17.34
N VAL A 5 -61.30 -25.94 18.46
CA VAL A 5 -59.96 -26.11 19.08
C VAL A 5 -59.02 -26.87 18.14
N VAL A 6 -59.52 -27.91 17.47
CA VAL A 6 -58.73 -28.69 16.50
C VAL A 6 -58.30 -27.84 15.31
N ARG A 7 -59.16 -26.93 14.82
CA ARG A 7 -58.81 -26.01 13.73
C ARG A 7 -57.73 -25.01 14.15
N ILE A 8 -57.84 -24.43 15.35
CA ILE A 8 -56.87 -23.45 15.86
C ILE A 8 -55.48 -24.08 16.01
N VAL A 9 -55.40 -25.27 16.63
CA VAL A 9 -54.13 -25.99 16.79
C VAL A 9 -53.50 -26.32 15.45
N ARG A 10 -54.30 -26.78 14.49
CA ARG A 10 -53.82 -27.13 13.14
C ARG A 10 -53.30 -25.90 12.39
N VAL A 11 -53.99 -24.77 12.46
CA VAL A 11 -53.54 -23.51 11.84
C VAL A 11 -52.24 -23.02 12.47
N GLY A 12 -52.13 -23.04 13.80
CA GLY A 12 -50.91 -22.65 14.51
C GLY A 12 -49.71 -23.53 14.14
N MET A 13 -49.91 -24.85 14.03
CA MET A 13 -48.88 -25.79 13.61
C MET A 13 -48.36 -25.51 12.20
N TRP A 14 -49.25 -25.23 11.24
CA TRP A 14 -48.85 -24.90 9.87
C TRP A 14 -48.10 -23.57 9.76
N LEU A 15 -48.52 -22.55 10.51
CA LEU A 15 -47.83 -21.25 10.53
C LEU A 15 -46.41 -21.37 11.10
N MET A 16 -46.24 -22.15 12.18
CA MET A 16 -44.93 -22.38 12.77
C MET A 16 -43.99 -23.17 11.84
N ALA A 17 -44.50 -24.20 11.16
CA ALA A 17 -43.74 -24.96 10.17
C ALA A 17 -43.30 -24.08 9.00
N PHE A 18 -44.18 -23.20 8.51
CA PHE A 18 -43.85 -22.25 7.45
C PHE A 18 -42.78 -21.24 7.88
N ALA A 19 -42.89 -20.67 9.08
CA ALA A 19 -41.90 -19.74 9.61
C ALA A 19 -40.50 -20.38 9.75
N LEU A 20 -40.43 -21.62 10.23
CA LEU A 20 -39.18 -22.37 10.32
C LEU A 20 -38.58 -22.66 8.93
N ALA A 21 -39.41 -23.04 7.96
CA ALA A 21 -38.95 -23.29 6.60
C ALA A 21 -38.35 -22.02 5.95
N VAL A 22 -39.00 -20.87 6.12
CA VAL A 22 -38.48 -19.57 5.63
C VAL A 22 -37.15 -19.21 6.31
N LEU A 23 -37.05 -19.41 7.62
CA LEU A 23 -35.83 -19.12 8.38
C LEU A 23 -34.65 -19.98 7.91
N VAL A 24 -34.86 -21.28 7.69
CA VAL A 24 -33.84 -22.20 7.19
C VAL A 24 -33.43 -21.85 5.76
N LEU A 25 -34.38 -21.49 4.89
CA LEU A 25 -34.07 -21.07 3.52
C LEU A 25 -33.23 -19.77 3.51
N ALA A 26 -33.60 -18.81 4.35
CA ALA A 26 -32.86 -17.56 4.49
C ALA A 26 -31.45 -17.78 5.05
N SER A 27 -31.28 -18.66 6.05
CA SER A 27 -29.97 -18.95 6.62
C SER A 27 -29.06 -19.71 5.65
N THR A 28 -29.64 -20.62 4.86
CA THR A 28 -28.90 -21.41 3.87
C THR A 28 -28.44 -20.53 2.71
N GLY A 29 -29.31 -19.63 2.22
CA GLY A 29 -28.95 -18.64 1.20
C GLY A 29 -27.83 -17.70 1.66
N PHE A 30 -27.89 -17.24 2.92
CA PHE A 30 -26.88 -16.37 3.51
C PHE A 30 -25.52 -17.07 3.68
N ALA A 31 -25.52 -18.33 4.14
CA ALA A 31 -24.29 -19.11 4.29
C ALA A 31 -23.60 -19.38 2.94
N VAL A 32 -24.37 -19.72 1.90
CA VAL A 32 -23.85 -19.93 0.54
C VAL A 32 -23.29 -18.63 -0.05
N ALA A 33 -23.99 -17.50 0.14
CA ALA A 33 -23.49 -16.20 -0.30
C ALA A 33 -22.16 -15.83 0.37
N LEU A 34 -22.03 -16.01 1.68
CA LEU A 34 -20.78 -15.78 2.40
C LEU A 34 -19.64 -16.69 1.91
N PHE A 35 -19.93 -17.98 1.71
CA PHE A 35 -18.92 -18.95 1.28
C PHE A 35 -18.35 -18.65 -0.11
N LEU A 36 -19.15 -18.07 -1.02
CA LEU A 36 -18.70 -17.74 -2.38
C LEU A 36 -18.08 -16.34 -2.48
N PHE A 37 -18.67 -15.33 -1.82
CA PHE A 37 -18.23 -13.94 -1.99
C PHE A 37 -16.96 -13.60 -1.22
N VAL A 38 -16.75 -14.15 -0.02
CA VAL A 38 -15.57 -13.87 0.80
C VAL A 38 -14.26 -14.31 0.13
N PRO A 39 -14.11 -15.56 -0.38
CA PRO A 39 -12.87 -15.96 -1.05
C PRO A 39 -12.66 -15.22 -2.37
N ALA A 40 -13.73 -14.92 -3.12
CA ALA A 40 -13.63 -14.14 -4.36
C ALA A 40 -13.14 -12.71 -4.09
N ALA A 41 -13.67 -12.05 -3.07
CA ALA A 41 -13.23 -10.72 -2.66
C ALA A 41 -11.78 -10.73 -2.14
N ALA A 42 -11.40 -11.75 -1.36
CA ALA A 42 -10.03 -11.91 -0.88
C ALA A 42 -9.03 -12.17 -2.02
N ALA A 43 -9.40 -13.01 -2.99
CA ALA A 43 -8.58 -13.27 -4.18
C ALA A 43 -8.42 -12.02 -5.04
N LEU A 44 -9.50 -11.24 -5.24
CA LEU A 44 -9.45 -9.98 -5.98
C LEU A 44 -8.56 -8.95 -5.26
N ALA A 45 -8.70 -8.81 -3.94
CA ALA A 45 -7.86 -7.92 -3.14
C ALA A 45 -6.38 -8.34 -3.20
N GLY A 46 -6.09 -9.63 -3.05
CA GLY A 46 -4.74 -10.19 -3.20
C GLY A 46 -4.15 -9.95 -4.58
N MET A 47 -4.94 -10.14 -5.64
CA MET A 47 -4.54 -9.88 -7.02
C MET A 47 -4.23 -8.39 -7.25
N LEU A 48 -5.04 -7.47 -6.73
CA LEU A 48 -4.79 -6.02 -6.83
C LEU A 48 -3.53 -5.60 -6.08
N VAL A 49 -3.29 -6.18 -4.90
CA VAL A 49 -2.05 -5.97 -4.12
C VAL A 49 -0.84 -6.52 -4.89
N TRP A 50 -0.93 -7.72 -5.44
CA TRP A 50 0.14 -8.31 -6.24
C TRP A 50 0.43 -7.51 -7.52
N LEU A 51 -0.61 -7.00 -8.20
CA LEU A 51 -0.45 -6.13 -9.36
C LEU A 51 0.25 -4.82 -9.01
N ARG A 52 -0.05 -4.23 -7.85
CA ARG A 52 0.66 -3.04 -7.33
C ARG A 52 2.11 -3.33 -6.98
N HIS A 53 2.40 -4.53 -6.49
CA HIS A 53 3.74 -4.96 -6.13
C HIS A 53 4.45 -5.74 -7.23
N ARG A 54 3.93 -5.76 -8.47
CA ARG A 54 4.64 -6.37 -9.59
C ARG A 54 6.03 -5.75 -9.60
N PRO A 55 7.10 -6.55 -9.40
CA PRO A 55 8.43 -6.05 -9.55
C PRO A 55 8.51 -5.52 -10.98
N VAL A 56 8.61 -4.21 -11.12
CA VAL A 56 8.94 -3.60 -12.41
C VAL A 56 10.24 -4.30 -12.82
N PRO A 57 10.29 -4.99 -13.97
CA PRO A 57 11.53 -5.56 -14.46
C PRO A 57 12.60 -4.48 -14.30
N ARG A 58 13.71 -4.80 -13.63
CA ARG A 58 14.86 -3.87 -13.57
C ARG A 58 15.29 -3.63 -15.01
N ALA A 59 14.66 -2.66 -15.66
CA ALA A 59 15.23 -2.04 -16.82
C ALA A 59 16.60 -1.57 -16.33
N THR A 60 17.65 -2.03 -16.99
CA THR A 60 18.96 -1.40 -16.88
C THR A 60 18.68 0.09 -16.99
N PRO A 61 18.91 0.88 -15.91
CA PRO A 61 18.54 2.28 -15.93
C PRO A 61 19.17 2.85 -17.20
N PRO A 62 18.40 3.57 -18.05
CA PRO A 62 19.03 4.30 -19.12
C PRO A 62 20.14 5.10 -18.45
N THR A 63 21.37 4.92 -18.91
CA THR A 63 22.51 5.74 -18.51
C THR A 63 22.28 7.12 -19.10
N LEU A 64 21.24 7.80 -18.61
CA LEU A 64 21.11 9.22 -18.78
C LEU A 64 22.32 9.78 -18.05
N PRO A 65 23.11 10.64 -18.70
CA PRO A 65 24.16 11.38 -18.01
C PRO A 65 23.48 12.30 -16.99
N VAL A 66 23.23 11.76 -15.80
CA VAL A 66 23.03 12.58 -14.60
C VAL A 66 24.46 12.84 -14.16
N ASP A 67 24.92 14.07 -14.37
CA ASP A 67 26.24 14.50 -13.91
C ASP A 67 26.41 14.10 -12.44
N GLU A 68 27.28 13.12 -12.18
CA GLU A 68 27.63 12.61 -10.84
C GLU A 68 28.65 13.52 -10.15
N ALA A 69 29.44 14.23 -10.94
CA ALA A 69 30.46 15.18 -10.49
C ALA A 69 29.98 16.30 -9.53
N PRO A 70 28.74 16.83 -9.58
CA PRO A 70 28.31 17.94 -8.73
C PRO A 70 28.09 17.55 -7.27
N LEU A 71 27.70 16.30 -6.96
CA LEU A 71 27.25 15.94 -5.60
C LEU A 71 28.38 15.95 -4.58
N ARG A 72 29.59 15.52 -4.98
CA ARG A 72 30.77 15.52 -4.10
C ARG A 72 31.21 16.92 -3.69
N GLY A 73 30.95 17.92 -4.53
CA GLY A 73 31.26 19.32 -4.26
C GLY A 73 30.26 20.03 -3.34
N LEU A 74 29.08 19.43 -3.08
CA LEU A 74 28.07 20.03 -2.21
C LEU A 74 28.49 19.95 -0.74
N SER A 75 28.28 21.02 0.02
CA SER A 75 28.29 20.95 1.47
C SER A 75 27.13 20.11 1.98
N ASN A 76 27.18 19.67 3.25
CA ASN A 76 26.11 18.89 3.86
C ASN A 76 24.76 19.62 3.83
N ALA A 77 24.76 20.93 4.07
CA ALA A 77 23.57 21.77 3.96
C ALA A 77 23.04 21.90 2.52
N GLN A 78 23.92 21.90 1.51
CA GLN A 78 23.51 21.91 0.10
C GLN A 78 22.94 20.54 -0.30
N LEU A 79 23.57 19.44 0.15
CA LEU A 79 23.10 18.09 -0.11
C LEU A 79 21.72 17.84 0.53
N SER A 80 21.50 18.32 1.75
CA SER A 80 20.17 18.21 2.38
C SER A 80 19.09 18.99 1.64
N ARG A 81 19.39 20.21 1.19
CA ARG A 81 18.46 20.98 0.36
C ARG A 81 18.17 20.27 -0.96
N ALA A 82 19.20 19.74 -1.63
CA ALA A 82 19.03 18.98 -2.87
C ALA A 82 18.18 17.70 -2.67
N TRP A 83 18.31 17.05 -1.51
CA TRP A 83 17.47 15.92 -1.11
C TRP A 83 15.99 16.32 -0.95
N GLN A 84 15.72 17.44 -0.28
CA GLN A 84 14.35 17.95 -0.11
C GLN A 84 13.74 18.39 -1.43
N THR A 85 14.48 19.14 -2.25
CA THR A 85 14.00 19.62 -3.56
C THR A 85 13.65 18.45 -4.47
N SER A 86 14.52 17.43 -4.56
CA SER A 86 14.24 16.26 -5.40
C SER A 86 13.04 15.44 -4.93
N TYR A 87 12.69 15.48 -3.63
CA TYR A 87 11.46 14.86 -3.12
C TYR A 87 10.21 15.60 -3.63
N VAL A 88 10.22 16.93 -3.59
CA VAL A 88 9.11 17.76 -4.10
C VAL A 88 8.95 17.55 -5.61
N GLU A 89 10.04 17.56 -6.36
CA GLU A 89 10.04 17.30 -7.80
C GLU A 89 9.51 15.88 -8.11
N LEU A 90 9.91 14.87 -7.34
CA LEU A 90 9.45 13.50 -7.53
C LEU A 90 7.95 13.37 -7.26
N ALA A 91 7.43 14.06 -6.24
CA ALA A 91 6.00 14.08 -5.94
C ALA A 91 5.17 14.79 -7.01
N ALA A 92 5.76 15.81 -7.67
CA ALA A 92 5.13 16.57 -8.74
C ALA A 92 5.19 15.88 -10.11
N ALA A 93 6.22 15.06 -10.36
CA ALA A 93 6.45 14.41 -11.65
C ALA A 93 5.26 13.53 -12.09
N ARG A 94 4.94 13.58 -13.39
CA ARG A 94 3.84 12.80 -14.00
C ARG A 94 4.29 11.95 -15.18
N ASP A 95 5.46 12.23 -15.74
CA ASP A 95 6.02 11.46 -16.85
C ASP A 95 7.07 10.45 -16.35
N ALA A 96 7.14 9.31 -17.05
CA ALA A 96 7.99 8.19 -16.65
C ALA A 96 9.50 8.51 -16.76
N VAL A 97 9.90 9.40 -17.67
CA VAL A 97 11.31 9.76 -17.89
C VAL A 97 11.82 10.60 -16.73
N THR A 98 11.06 11.61 -16.31
CA THR A 98 11.37 12.44 -15.15
C THR A 98 11.37 11.61 -13.87
N LEU A 99 10.40 10.72 -13.69
CA LEU A 99 10.38 9.80 -12.56
C LEU A 99 11.65 8.94 -12.51
N ALA A 100 12.05 8.34 -13.63
CA ALA A 100 13.26 7.53 -13.70
C ALA A 100 14.52 8.34 -13.38
N ARG A 101 14.63 9.56 -13.92
CA ARG A 101 15.75 10.48 -13.65
C ARG A 101 15.84 10.87 -12.18
N LEU A 102 14.72 11.23 -11.55
CA LEU A 102 14.67 11.63 -10.14
C LEU A 102 14.98 10.46 -9.21
N CYS A 103 14.50 9.26 -9.53
CA CYS A 103 14.89 8.04 -8.80
C CYS A 103 16.40 7.78 -8.89
N ALA A 104 17.00 7.95 -10.07
CA ALA A 104 18.44 7.79 -10.25
C ALA A 104 19.25 8.84 -9.44
N LEU A 105 18.83 10.11 -9.49
CA LEU A 105 19.43 11.19 -8.70
C LEU A 105 19.35 10.92 -7.20
N ARG A 106 18.17 10.52 -6.71
CA ARG A 106 17.98 10.25 -5.28
C ARG A 106 18.81 9.06 -4.80
N ARG A 107 19.03 8.05 -5.64
CA ARG A 107 19.98 6.98 -5.35
C ARG A 107 21.40 7.54 -5.17
N GLN A 108 21.89 8.33 -6.11
CA GLN A 108 23.22 8.95 -6.00
C GLN A 108 23.37 9.85 -4.76
N GLN A 109 22.31 10.57 -4.39
CA GLN A 109 22.29 11.37 -3.16
C GLN A 109 22.39 10.48 -1.91
N LEU A 110 21.63 9.37 -1.84
CA LEU A 110 21.74 8.42 -0.73
C LEU A 110 23.14 7.81 -0.63
N ASP A 111 23.71 7.40 -1.76
CA ASP A 111 25.06 6.85 -1.82
C ASP A 111 26.10 7.86 -1.29
N GLU A 112 25.96 9.15 -1.66
CA GLU A 112 26.85 10.22 -1.18
C GLU A 112 26.63 10.54 0.30
N ILE A 113 25.40 10.51 0.81
CA ILE A 113 25.09 10.69 2.23
C ILE A 113 25.71 9.55 3.05
N GLU A 114 25.52 8.30 2.62
CA GLU A 114 26.10 7.12 3.26
C GLU A 114 27.63 7.16 3.26
N ARG A 115 28.25 7.58 2.14
CA ARG A 115 29.71 7.71 2.03
C ARG A 115 30.29 8.72 3.01
N ARG A 116 29.57 9.80 3.36
CA ARG A 116 30.05 10.87 4.25
C ARG A 116 30.01 10.47 5.72
N ASP A 117 28.89 9.90 6.17
CA ASP A 117 28.74 9.41 7.55
C ASP A 117 27.82 8.17 7.56
N PRO A 118 28.39 6.96 7.43
CA PRO A 118 27.62 5.72 7.44
C PRO A 118 26.84 5.53 8.76
N THR A 119 27.38 6.05 9.87
CA THR A 119 26.76 5.87 11.20
C THR A 119 25.54 6.78 11.32
N ALA A 120 25.64 8.04 10.92
CA ALA A 120 24.52 8.95 10.91
C ALA A 120 23.46 8.55 9.88
N PHE A 121 23.88 8.05 8.71
CA PHE A 121 22.97 7.46 7.73
C PHE A 121 22.16 6.30 8.34
N GLY A 122 22.81 5.37 9.03
CA GLY A 122 22.12 4.29 9.75
C GLY A 122 21.10 4.80 10.76
N ARG A 123 21.43 5.83 11.56
CA ARG A 123 20.48 6.46 12.48
C ARG A 123 19.30 7.09 11.74
N TRP A 124 19.55 7.74 10.61
CA TRP A 124 18.52 8.37 9.80
C TRP A 124 17.56 7.35 9.19
N ILE A 125 18.06 6.26 8.61
CA ILE A 125 17.22 5.18 8.06
C ILE A 125 16.36 4.57 9.18
N ASN A 126 16.96 4.27 10.32
CA ASN A 126 16.26 3.68 11.47
C ASN A 126 15.25 4.63 12.14
N SER A 127 15.35 5.94 11.91
CA SER A 127 14.37 6.91 12.40
C SER A 127 13.02 6.84 11.66
N GLY A 128 12.97 6.21 10.48
CA GLY A 128 11.78 6.15 9.64
C GLY A 128 11.43 7.45 8.90
N TYR A 129 12.14 8.55 9.16
CA TYR A 129 11.89 9.84 8.52
C TYR A 129 12.57 10.00 7.16
N TRP A 130 13.44 9.08 6.75
CA TRP A 130 14.28 9.23 5.56
C TRP A 130 13.52 9.42 4.24
N VAL A 131 12.30 8.87 4.10
CA VAL A 131 11.54 8.94 2.84
C VAL A 131 11.10 10.37 2.47
N ARG A 132 10.76 11.19 3.47
CA ARG A 132 10.28 12.59 3.29
C ARG A 132 11.17 13.63 3.96
N GLY A 133 12.00 13.20 4.90
CA GLY A 133 12.55 14.04 5.94
C GLY A 133 13.78 14.82 5.50
N ASP A 134 13.97 15.93 6.21
CA ASP A 134 15.20 16.69 6.21
C ASP A 134 16.38 15.80 6.65
N SER A 135 17.39 15.66 5.80
CA SER A 135 18.63 14.95 6.13
C SER A 135 19.61 15.80 6.95
N ALA A 136 19.36 17.10 7.11
CA ALA A 136 20.28 18.03 7.79
C ALA A 136 20.62 17.64 9.23
N PRO A 137 19.67 17.14 10.06
CA PRO A 137 19.98 16.68 11.42
C PRO A 137 20.98 15.52 11.47
N PHE A 138 21.11 14.76 10.38
CA PHE A 138 21.95 13.57 10.28
C PHE A 138 23.22 13.81 9.48
N LEU A 139 23.20 14.77 8.55
CA LEU A 139 24.38 15.14 7.78
C LEU A 139 25.33 16.06 8.55
N GLY A 140 24.88 16.71 9.63
CA GLY A 140 25.66 17.73 10.32
C GLY A 140 25.77 19.01 9.48
N THR A 141 25.83 20.17 10.12
CA THR A 141 26.03 21.47 9.44
C THR A 141 27.44 21.59 8.90
#